data_AF-A0A7W1L718-F1
#
_entry.id   AF-A0A7W1L718-F1
#
_cell.length_a   1.000
_cell.length_b   1.000
_cell.length_c   1.000
_cell.angle_alpha   90.00
_cell.angle_beta   90.00
_cell.angle_gamma   90.00
#
_symmetry.space_group_name_H-M   'P 1'
#
loop_
_entity.id
_entity.type
_entity.pdbx_description
1 polymer ?
#
loop_
_entity_poly.entity_id
_entity_poly.type
_entity_poly.pdbx_seq_one_letter_code
_entity_poly.pdbx_strand_id
1 'polypeptide(L)'
;MPYRANYPATVTEVLDDSITFNPAAIRAVRALARAKPWRGEPRIRALKIAECFESLAEAYNLDGLRITFCTEGADCYIPGRREIRLHGGQLSVVTFLHEFGHARGFDERRTCRWSINLFRKCFPRSFARCRQVGHMLVNDSGR
;
A
#
# COMPACT_ATOMS: atom_id res chain seq x y z
N MET A 1 -5.46 -25.74 -2.24
CA MET A 1 -5.27 -24.27 -2.09
C MET A 1 -6.63 -23.58 -1.95
N PRO A 2 -7.19 -23.38 -0.74
CA PRO A 2 -8.38 -22.56 -0.58
C PRO A 2 -7.94 -21.12 -0.27
N TYR A 3 -7.24 -20.46 -1.21
CA TYR A 3 -6.78 -19.07 -1.06
C TYR A 3 -7.89 -18.04 -1.41
N ARG A 4 -9.05 -18.49 -1.91
CA ARG A 4 -10.15 -17.63 -2.39
C ARG A 4 -11.12 -17.15 -1.31
N ALA A 5 -11.17 -17.79 -0.13
CA ALA A 5 -12.26 -17.53 0.82
C ALA A 5 -12.20 -16.15 1.51
N ASN A 6 -11.04 -15.47 1.48
CA ASN A 6 -10.85 -14.21 2.21
C ASN A 6 -10.46 -13.02 1.32
N TYR A 7 -10.48 -13.17 0.00
CA TYR A 7 -10.40 -12.01 -0.89
C TYR A 7 -11.79 -11.40 -1.04
N PRO A 8 -11.92 -10.07 -0.96
CA PRO A 8 -13.15 -9.45 -1.42
C PRO A 8 -13.31 -9.68 -2.92
N ALA A 9 -14.54 -9.86 -3.41
CA ALA A 9 -14.76 -10.01 -4.84
C ALA A 9 -14.59 -8.66 -5.57
N THR A 10 -14.89 -7.57 -4.86
CA THR A 10 -14.83 -6.20 -5.41
C THR A 10 -14.20 -5.21 -4.43
N VAL A 11 -13.63 -4.11 -4.95
CA VAL A 11 -13.20 -2.96 -4.13
C VAL A 11 -14.36 -2.42 -3.28
N THR A 12 -15.58 -2.41 -3.81
CA THR A 12 -16.77 -1.88 -3.12
C THR A 12 -17.06 -2.60 -1.80
N GLU A 13 -16.83 -3.92 -1.72
CA GLU A 13 -17.03 -4.68 -0.48
C GLU A 13 -16.17 -4.23 0.70
N VAL A 14 -15.05 -3.57 0.41
CA VAL A 14 -14.10 -3.13 1.43
C VAL A 14 -14.05 -1.62 1.58
N LEU A 15 -14.78 -0.84 0.78
CA LEU A 15 -14.93 0.59 1.02
C LEU A 15 -15.75 0.83 2.28
N ASP A 16 -15.25 1.73 3.12
CA ASP A 16 -15.88 2.03 4.40
C ASP A 16 -15.59 3.47 4.80
N ASP A 17 -16.64 4.29 4.83
CA ASP A 17 -16.53 5.69 5.21
C ASP A 17 -16.39 5.89 6.73
N SER A 18 -16.71 4.87 7.54
CA SER A 18 -16.61 4.91 9.01
C SER A 18 -15.22 4.51 9.54
N ILE A 19 -14.35 3.99 8.69
CA ILE A 19 -13.04 3.49 9.13
C ILE A 19 -12.17 4.62 9.70
N THR A 20 -11.63 4.36 10.88
CA THR A 20 -10.66 5.22 11.54
C THR A 20 -9.24 4.68 11.29
N PHE A 21 -8.28 5.60 11.20
CA PHE A 21 -6.87 5.26 11.06
C PHE A 21 -6.08 5.91 12.17
N ASN A 22 -4.94 5.32 12.49
CA ASN A 22 -3.94 5.96 13.34
C ASN A 22 -3.60 7.35 12.75
N PRO A 23 -3.73 8.45 13.51
CA PRO A 23 -3.39 9.79 13.04
C PRO A 23 -1.95 9.92 12.53
N ALA A 24 -0.99 9.22 13.14
CA ALA A 24 0.40 9.20 12.69
C ALA A 24 0.54 8.53 11.31
N ALA A 25 -0.18 7.43 11.08
CA ALA A 25 -0.21 6.77 9.78
C ALA A 25 -0.84 7.67 8.69
N ILE A 26 -1.92 8.39 9.02
CA ILE A 26 -2.50 9.39 8.09
C ILE A 26 -1.45 10.47 7.76
N ARG A 27 -0.71 10.98 8.76
CA ARG A 27 0.34 11.99 8.53
C ARG A 27 1.44 11.48 7.61
N ALA A 28 1.92 10.25 7.83
CA ALA A 28 2.93 9.60 6.99
C ALA A 28 2.48 9.50 5.52
N VAL A 29 1.29 8.92 5.28
CA VAL A 29 0.79 8.73 3.91
C VAL A 29 0.44 10.06 3.23
N ARG A 30 -0.02 11.08 3.99
CA ARG A 30 -0.20 12.44 3.45
C ARG A 30 1.13 13.12 3.11
N ALA A 31 2.20 12.86 3.86
CA ALA A 31 3.53 13.35 3.53
C ALA A 31 4.02 12.74 2.20
N LEU A 32 3.83 11.43 2.03
CA LEU A 32 4.08 10.75 0.76
C LEU A 32 3.28 11.39 -0.39
N ALA A 33 2.00 11.68 -0.18
CA ALA A 33 1.16 12.34 -1.18
C ALA A 33 1.70 13.70 -1.61
N ARG A 34 2.13 14.53 -0.65
CA ARG A 34 2.77 15.84 -0.93
C ARG A 34 4.09 15.69 -1.68
N ALA A 35 4.87 14.64 -1.38
CA ALA A 35 6.11 14.32 -2.08
C ALA A 35 5.90 13.86 -3.54
N LYS A 36 4.64 13.68 -3.99
CA LYS A 36 4.26 13.24 -5.34
C LYS A 36 4.98 11.91 -5.68
N PRO A 37 4.50 10.76 -5.15
CA PRO A 37 5.27 9.51 -5.12
C PRO A 37 5.59 8.97 -6.51
N TRP A 38 4.77 9.33 -7.51
CA TRP A 38 4.95 8.91 -8.90
C TRP A 38 5.86 9.83 -9.72
N ARG A 39 6.38 10.93 -9.17
CA ARG A 39 7.26 11.86 -9.88
C ARG A 39 8.74 11.61 -9.56
N GLY A 40 9.57 11.68 -10.59
CA GLY A 40 11.03 11.50 -10.53
C GLY A 40 11.47 10.14 -11.07
N GLU A 41 12.78 9.93 -11.06
CA GLU A 41 13.40 8.66 -11.46
C GLU A 41 13.02 7.52 -10.50
N PRO A 42 13.07 6.25 -10.95
CA PRO A 42 12.71 5.10 -10.13
C PRO A 42 13.32 5.09 -8.73
N ARG A 43 14.62 5.43 -8.61
CA ARG A 43 15.33 5.54 -7.33
C ARG A 43 14.72 6.61 -6.41
N ILE A 44 14.38 7.77 -6.94
CA ILE A 44 13.75 8.86 -6.17
C ILE A 44 12.35 8.48 -5.70
N ARG A 45 11.59 7.75 -6.53
CA ARG A 45 10.28 7.22 -6.11
C ARG A 45 10.42 6.21 -4.99
N ALA A 46 11.42 5.32 -5.06
CA ALA A 46 11.72 4.33 -4.03
C ALA A 46 12.08 4.99 -2.69
N LEU A 47 12.91 6.04 -2.71
CA LEU A 47 13.25 6.81 -1.51
C LEU A 47 12.00 7.40 -0.81
N LYS A 48 11.07 7.97 -1.57
CA LYS A 48 9.81 8.51 -1.00
C LYS A 48 8.97 7.42 -0.33
N ILE A 49 8.92 6.22 -0.94
CA ILE A 49 8.22 5.07 -0.34
C ILE A 49 8.95 4.61 0.92
N ALA A 50 10.29 4.56 0.91
CA ALA A 50 11.09 4.20 2.07
C ALA A 50 10.87 5.18 3.25
N GLU A 51 10.88 6.49 2.99
CA GLU A 51 10.56 7.50 4.01
C GLU A 51 9.15 7.30 4.60
N CYS A 52 8.16 7.04 3.75
CA CYS A 52 6.81 6.74 4.21
C CYS A 52 6.75 5.43 5.01
N PHE A 53 7.52 4.42 4.61
CA PHE A 53 7.63 3.14 5.28
C PHE A 53 8.16 3.30 6.71
N GLU A 54 9.25 4.03 6.91
CA GLU A 54 9.80 4.28 8.24
C GLU A 54 8.78 4.96 9.16
N SER A 55 8.13 6.02 8.67
CA SER A 55 7.09 6.72 9.43
C SER A 55 5.86 5.84 9.74
N LEU A 56 5.52 4.90 8.84
CA LEU A 56 4.43 3.94 9.08
C LEU A 56 4.85 2.85 10.08
N ALA A 57 6.08 2.35 9.99
CA ALA A 57 6.62 1.36 10.92
C ALA A 57 6.65 1.92 12.34
N GLU A 58 7.12 3.16 12.51
CA GLU A 58 7.06 3.89 13.78
C GLU A 58 5.61 4.06 14.26
N ALA A 59 4.69 4.52 13.40
CA ALA A 59 3.29 4.73 13.78
C ALA A 59 2.59 3.47 14.31
N TYR A 60 3.05 2.29 13.91
CA TYR A 60 2.47 1.00 14.32
C TYR A 60 3.40 0.17 15.22
N ASN A 61 4.52 0.73 15.69
CA ASN A 61 5.53 0.05 16.52
C ASN A 61 6.00 -1.29 15.90
N LEU A 62 6.32 -1.27 14.60
CA LEU A 62 6.77 -2.45 13.85
C LEU A 62 8.30 -2.54 13.76
N ASP A 63 8.95 -2.69 14.90
CA ASP A 63 10.42 -2.71 14.98
C ASP A 63 11.03 -3.84 14.13
N GLY A 64 12.15 -3.55 13.48
CA GLY A 64 12.91 -4.50 12.66
C GLY A 64 12.21 -4.94 11.36
N LEU A 65 11.08 -4.32 10.99
CA LEU A 65 10.51 -4.46 9.66
C LEU A 65 11.47 -3.82 8.63
N ARG A 66 11.69 -4.48 7.50
CA ARG A 66 12.55 -3.98 6.42
C ARG A 66 11.76 -3.80 5.13
N ILE A 67 12.24 -2.91 4.27
CA ILE A 67 11.75 -2.76 2.90
C ILE A 67 12.91 -2.91 1.92
N THR A 68 12.71 -3.71 0.88
CA THR A 68 13.68 -3.95 -0.19
C THR A 68 13.03 -3.62 -1.53
N PHE A 69 13.76 -2.91 -2.39
CA PHE A 69 13.33 -2.64 -3.76
C PHE A 69 14.08 -3.54 -4.72
N CYS A 70 13.35 -4.43 -5.40
CA CYS A 70 13.91 -5.46 -6.28
C CYS A 70 13.68 -5.10 -7.76
N THR A 71 14.54 -5.60 -8.64
CA THR A 71 14.38 -5.51 -10.10
C THR A 71 13.62 -6.71 -10.69
N GLU A 72 13.44 -7.76 -9.90
CA GLU A 72 12.78 -9.01 -10.28
C GLU A 72 11.91 -9.52 -9.13
N GLY A 73 10.94 -10.38 -9.46
CA GLY A 73 10.00 -10.97 -8.51
C GLY A 73 8.71 -10.16 -8.32
N ALA A 74 7.79 -10.75 -7.56
CA ALA A 74 6.51 -10.13 -7.22
C ALA A 74 6.61 -9.29 -5.95
N ASP A 75 5.75 -8.28 -5.84
CA ASP A 75 5.54 -7.53 -4.60
C ASP A 75 5.00 -8.49 -3.53
N CYS A 76 5.65 -8.55 -2.37
CA CYS A 76 5.19 -9.40 -1.26
C CYS A 76 5.79 -9.02 0.09
N TYR A 77 5.05 -9.32 1.15
CA TYR A 77 5.57 -9.43 2.51
C TYR A 77 6.07 -10.85 2.80
N ILE A 78 7.26 -10.97 3.37
CA ILE A 78 7.88 -12.23 3.79
C ILE A 78 7.89 -12.30 5.33
N PRO A 79 6.96 -13.04 5.96
CA PRO A 79 6.81 -13.05 7.43
C PRO A 79 8.08 -13.49 8.17
N GLY A 80 8.73 -14.56 7.72
CA GLY A 80 9.94 -15.09 8.37
C GLY A 80 11.14 -14.16 8.32
N ARG A 81 11.13 -13.14 7.44
CA ARG A 81 12.18 -12.13 7.32
C ARG A 81 11.77 -10.77 7.88
N ARG A 82 10.49 -10.56 8.18
CA ARG A 82 9.91 -9.23 8.44
C ARG A 82 10.33 -8.24 7.35
N GLU A 83 10.09 -8.60 6.10
CA GLU A 83 10.57 -7.85 4.93
C GLU A 83 9.45 -7.65 3.92
N ILE A 84 9.24 -6.41 3.48
CA ILE A 84 8.42 -6.07 2.33
C ILE A 84 9.33 -5.95 1.11
N ARG A 85 9.01 -6.67 0.04
CA ARG A 85 9.68 -6.55 -1.25
C ARG A 85 8.77 -5.85 -2.23
N LEU A 86 9.29 -4.81 -2.88
CA LEU A 86 8.59 -4.09 -3.93
C LEU A 86 9.40 -4.05 -5.22
N HIS A 87 8.75 -4.23 -6.35
CA HIS A 87 9.32 -4.12 -7.67
C HIS A 87 9.57 -2.65 -8.01
N GLY A 88 10.85 -2.24 -8.07
CA GLY A 88 11.27 -0.84 -8.23
C GLY A 88 10.85 -0.20 -9.56
N GLY A 89 10.67 -1.01 -10.61
CA GLY A 89 10.27 -0.53 -11.93
C GLY A 89 8.84 0.04 -11.96
N GLN A 90 7.91 -0.55 -11.20
CA GLN A 90 6.48 -0.23 -11.24
C GLN A 90 5.92 0.00 -9.82
N LEU A 91 6.50 0.95 -9.09
CA LEU A 91 6.07 1.25 -7.73
C LEU A 91 4.60 1.71 -7.66
N SER A 92 3.81 0.92 -6.94
CA SER A 92 2.41 1.19 -6.62
C SER A 92 2.27 1.54 -5.14
N VAL A 93 1.66 2.69 -4.84
CA VAL A 93 1.37 3.11 -3.47
C VAL A 93 0.37 2.15 -2.82
N VAL A 94 -0.64 1.68 -3.55
CA VAL A 94 -1.65 0.78 -3.02
C VAL A 94 -1.03 -0.59 -2.71
N THR A 95 -0.15 -1.10 -3.57
CA THR A 95 0.55 -2.36 -3.32
C THR A 95 1.48 -2.26 -2.12
N PHE A 96 2.24 -1.17 -2.01
CA PHE A 96 3.03 -0.89 -0.82
C PHE A 96 2.18 -0.92 0.46
N LEU A 97 1.04 -0.22 0.47
CA LEU A 97 0.12 -0.24 1.61
C LEU A 97 -0.51 -1.62 1.84
N HIS A 98 -0.72 -2.41 0.80
CA HIS A 98 -1.21 -3.78 0.91
C HIS A 98 -0.18 -4.64 1.65
N GLU A 99 1.07 -4.69 1.18
CA GLU A 99 2.11 -5.46 1.86
C GLU A 99 2.37 -4.98 3.29
N PHE A 100 2.25 -3.68 3.54
CA PHE A 100 2.32 -3.14 4.89
C PHE A 100 1.17 -3.62 5.78
N GLY A 101 -0.04 -3.82 5.23
CA GLY A 101 -1.15 -4.45 5.92
C GLY A 101 -0.80 -5.86 6.39
N HIS A 102 -0.19 -6.68 5.52
CA HIS A 102 0.29 -8.00 5.90
C HIS A 102 1.37 -7.96 6.98
N ALA A 103 2.30 -7.00 6.91
CA ALA A 103 3.30 -6.78 7.96
C ALA A 103 2.69 -6.48 9.34
N ARG A 104 1.49 -5.90 9.36
CA ARG A 104 0.68 -5.66 10.57
C ARG A 104 -0.10 -6.89 11.06
N GLY A 105 0.01 -8.02 10.38
CA GLY A 105 -0.72 -9.25 10.68
C GLY A 105 -2.16 -9.25 10.18
N PHE A 106 -2.48 -8.44 9.15
CA PHE A 106 -3.78 -8.50 8.51
C PHE A 106 -3.85 -9.64 7.49
N ASP A 107 -5.03 -10.25 7.43
CA ASP A 107 -5.41 -11.13 6.34
C ASP A 107 -5.75 -10.32 5.08
N GLU A 108 -6.02 -11.01 3.97
CA GLU A 108 -6.29 -10.38 2.67
C GLU A 108 -7.42 -9.35 2.72
N ARG A 109 -8.56 -9.68 3.32
CA ARG A 109 -9.71 -8.78 3.39
C ARG A 109 -9.41 -7.53 4.21
N ARG A 110 -8.78 -7.69 5.38
CA ARG A 110 -8.41 -6.57 6.24
C ARG A 110 -7.31 -5.72 5.61
N THR A 111 -6.36 -6.35 4.91
CA THR A 111 -5.33 -5.66 4.14
C THR A 111 -5.94 -4.82 3.03
N CYS A 112 -6.82 -5.40 2.19
CA CYS A 112 -7.56 -4.67 1.16
C CYS A 112 -8.35 -3.51 1.74
N ARG A 113 -9.15 -3.76 2.79
CA ARG A 113 -9.94 -2.71 3.47
C ARG A 113 -9.06 -1.59 3.99
N TRP A 114 -7.95 -1.92 4.64
CA TRP A 114 -7.08 -0.90 5.20
C TRP A 114 -6.36 -0.10 4.12
N SER A 115 -5.70 -0.77 3.17
CA SER A 115 -4.87 -0.13 2.15
C SER A 115 -5.70 0.73 1.19
N ILE A 116 -6.85 0.23 0.72
CA ILE A 116 -7.72 0.95 -0.22
C ILE A 116 -8.33 2.19 0.44
N ASN A 117 -8.88 2.08 1.66
CA ASN A 117 -9.49 3.25 2.31
C ASN A 117 -8.43 4.27 2.75
N LEU A 118 -7.24 3.83 3.18
CA LEU A 118 -6.15 4.75 3.51
C LEU A 118 -5.67 5.49 2.27
N PHE A 119 -5.55 4.79 1.14
CA PHE A 119 -5.24 5.38 -0.16
C PHE A 119 -6.33 6.37 -0.60
N ARG A 120 -7.61 5.99 -0.57
CA ARG A 120 -8.75 6.87 -0.87
C ARG A 120 -8.72 8.14 -0.02
N LYS A 121 -8.42 8.02 1.28
CA LYS A 121 -8.36 9.14 2.22
C LYS A 121 -7.19 10.09 1.97
N CYS A 122 -6.03 9.58 1.56
CA CYS A 122 -4.81 10.39 1.38
C CYS A 122 -4.56 10.83 -0.07
N PHE A 123 -5.11 10.11 -1.04
CA PHE A 123 -4.97 10.35 -2.48
C PHE A 123 -6.34 10.36 -3.19
N PRO A 124 -7.31 11.18 -2.75
CA PRO A 124 -8.69 11.12 -3.26
C PRO A 124 -8.77 11.34 -4.77
N ARG A 125 -7.95 12.26 -5.32
CA ARG A 125 -7.90 12.53 -6.76
C ARG A 125 -7.32 11.36 -7.57
N SER A 126 -6.30 10.67 -7.04
CA SER A 126 -5.75 9.49 -7.72
C SER A 126 -6.70 8.31 -7.62
N PHE A 127 -7.33 8.10 -6.45
CA PHE A 127 -8.34 7.07 -6.27
C PHE A 127 -9.52 7.24 -7.23
N ALA A 128 -10.03 8.47 -7.39
CA ALA A 128 -11.11 8.77 -8.33
C ALA A 128 -10.76 8.51 -9.81
N ARG A 129 -9.47 8.40 -10.14
CA ARG A 129 -8.97 8.07 -11.49
C ARG A 129 -8.67 6.58 -11.68
N CYS A 130 -8.77 5.78 -10.63
CA CYS A 130 -8.61 4.33 -10.73
C CYS A 130 -9.91 3.68 -11.20
N ARG A 131 -9.80 2.70 -12.09
CA ARG A 131 -10.85 1.71 -12.33
C ARG A 131 -10.76 0.61 -11.29
N GLN A 132 -11.91 0.08 -10.92
CA GLN A 132 -11.99 -1.10 -10.06
C GLN A 132 -12.05 -2.34 -10.95
N VAL A 133 -11.08 -3.25 -10.79
CA VAL A 133 -11.03 -4.53 -11.51
C VAL A 133 -10.97 -5.64 -10.47
N GLY A 134 -12.13 -6.24 -10.17
CA GLY A 134 -12.29 -7.08 -8.99
C GLY A 134 -11.95 -6.30 -7.72
N HIS A 135 -11.04 -6.83 -6.89
CA HIS A 135 -10.54 -6.17 -5.68
C HIS A 135 -9.35 -5.22 -5.93
N MET A 136 -8.90 -5.06 -7.17
CA MET A 136 -7.74 -4.24 -7.51
C MET A 136 -8.16 -2.83 -7.96
N LEU A 137 -7.30 -1.85 -7.65
CA LEU A 137 -7.36 -0.50 -8.22
C LEU A 137 -6.35 -0.39 -9.35
N VAL A 138 -6.84 -0.23 -10.58
CA VAL A 138 -6.00 -0.06 -11.77
C VAL A 138 -6.06 1.39 -12.21
N ASN A 139 -4.91 2.01 -12.44
CA ASN A 139 -4.87 3.38 -12.92
C ASN A 139 -5.26 3.42 -14.41
N ASP A 140 -6.28 4.22 -14.76
CA ASP A 140 -6.76 4.36 -16.15
C ASP A 140 -5.93 5.36 -16.96
N SER A 141 -4.95 6.02 -16.32
CA SER A 141 -3.96 6.79 -17.09
C SER A 141 -2.97 5.84 -17.72
N GLY A 142 -3.30 5.37 -18.93
CA GLY A 142 -2.34 4.83 -19.88
C GLY A 142 -1.10 5.71 -19.91
N ARG A 143 0.01 5.12 -19.49
CA ARG A 143 1.35 5.47 -19.93
C ARG A 143 1.99 4.18 -20.40
#